data_AF-A0A0F9F5P8-F1
#
_entry.id   AF-A0A0F9F5P8-F1
#
_cell.length_a   1.000
_cell.length_b   1.000
_cell.length_c   1.000
_cell.angle_alpha   90.00
_cell.angle_beta   90.00
_cell.angle_gamma   90.00
#
_symmetry.space_group_name_H-M   'P 1'
#
loop_
_entity.id
_entity.type
_entity.pdbx_description
1 polymer ?
#
loop_
_entity_poly.entity_id
_entity_poly.type
_entity_poly.pdbx_seq_one_letter_code
_entity_poly.pdbx_strand_id
1 'polypeptide(L)' 'MAKKPISITIDETLAEKLAKIAEDTHRKKSFFVNQALREYFEEIEDYDLALERRGGKSTPIIKAGKELSL' A
#
# COMPACT_ATOMS: atom_id res chain seq x y z
N MET A 1 5.77 18.14 -3.97
CA MET A 1 5.61 16.92 -4.82
C MET A 1 4.34 17.03 -5.65
N ALA A 2 4.39 16.63 -6.92
CA ALA A 2 3.21 16.57 -7.78
C ALA A 2 2.27 15.44 -7.31
N LYS A 3 0.96 15.69 -7.31
CA LYS A 3 -0.06 14.69 -6.98
C LYS A 3 -0.66 14.16 -8.28
N LYS A 4 -0.86 12.85 -8.38
CA LYS A 4 -1.59 12.21 -9.49
C LYS A 4 -2.90 11.63 -8.96
N PRO A 5 -4.05 11.86 -9.63
CA PRO A 5 -5.30 11.21 -9.26
C PRO A 5 -5.22 9.72 -9.57
N ILE A 6 -5.82 8.91 -8.70
CA ILE A 6 -6.02 7.48 -8.92
C ILE A 6 -7.52 7.18 -8.79
N SER A 7 -8.03 6.31 -9.65
CA SER A 7 -9.36 5.72 -9.51
C SER A 7 -9.18 4.24 -9.19
N ILE A 8 -9.77 3.80 -8.09
CA ILE A 8 -9.68 2.42 -7.63
C ILE A 8 -11.07 1.93 -7.21
N THR A 9 -11.32 0.65 -7.43
CA THR A 9 -12.52 -0.03 -6.93
C THR A 9 -12.13 -0.79 -5.68
N ILE A 10 -12.93 -0.63 -4.62
CA ILE A 10 -12.78 -1.32 -3.35
C ILE A 10 -14.14 -1.86 -2.91
N ASP A 11 -14.14 -2.87 -2.06
CA ASP A 11 -15.37 -3.43 -1.52
C ASP A 11 -16.20 -2.39 -0.76
N GLU A 12 -17.52 -2.54 -0.80
CA GLU A 12 -18.47 -1.61 -0.17
C GLU A 12 -18.16 -1.39 1.31
N THR A 13 -17.93 -2.48 2.04
CA THR A 13 -17.60 -2.42 3.48
C THR A 13 -16.31 -1.64 3.75
N LEU A 14 -15.33 -1.68 2.85
CA LEU A 14 -14.08 -0.93 2.97
C LEU A 14 -14.30 0.55 2.63
N ALA A 15 -15.11 0.82 1.62
CA ALA A 15 -15.49 2.19 1.24
C ALA A 15 -16.24 2.91 2.36
N GLU A 16 -17.16 2.21 3.05
CA GLU A 16 -17.90 2.73 4.20
C GLU A 16 -16.96 3.03 5.38
N LYS A 17 -16.07 2.09 5.73
CA LYS A 17 -15.08 2.30 6.80
C LYS A 17 -14.17 3.50 6.50
N LEU A 18 -13.67 3.59 5.27
CA LEU A 18 -12.83 4.70 4.85
C LEU A 18 -13.59 6.04 4.90
N ALA A 19 -14.88 6.04 4.54
CA ALA A 19 -15.72 7.23 4.63
C ALA A 19 -15.91 7.68 6.08
N LYS A 20 -16.23 6.74 6.98
CA LYS A 20 -16.41 7.02 8.40
C LYS A 20 -15.16 7.59 9.05
N ILE A 21 -13.99 6.98 8.83
CA ILE A 21 -12.71 7.47 9.36
C ILE A 21 -12.40 8.88 8.83
N ALA A 22 -12.66 9.12 7.55
CA ALA A 22 -12.45 10.44 6.93
C ALA A 22 -13.35 11.51 7.54
N GLU A 23 -14.62 11.19 7.81
CA GLU A 23 -15.59 12.06 8.47
C GLU A 23 -15.19 12.36 9.92
N ASP A 24 -14.96 11.31 10.73
CA ASP A 24 -14.61 11.43 12.15
C ASP A 24 -13.35 12.30 12.36
N THR A 25 -12.37 12.17 11.46
CA THR A 25 -11.10 12.89 11.53
C THR A 25 -11.05 14.21 10.77
N HIS A 26 -12.13 14.56 10.05
CA HIS A 26 -12.20 15.73 9.16
C HIS A 26 -11.06 15.77 8.12
N ARG A 27 -10.61 14.60 7.66
CA ARG A 27 -9.53 14.44 6.67
C ARG A 27 -10.05 13.81 5.39
N LYS A 28 -9.39 14.11 4.28
CA LYS A 28 -9.75 13.51 2.98
C LYS A 28 -9.46 12.01 2.99
N LYS A 29 -10.34 11.19 2.40
CA LYS A 29 -10.11 9.75 2.19
C LYS A 29 -8.72 9.44 1.60
N SER A 30 -8.27 10.28 0.66
CA SER A 30 -6.95 10.14 0.04
C SER A 30 -5.79 10.26 1.03
N PHE A 31 -5.93 10.93 2.16
CA PHE A 31 -4.91 10.95 3.21
C PHE A 31 -4.66 9.55 3.74
N PHE A 32 -5.72 8.84 4.13
CA PHE A 32 -5.64 7.48 4.66
C PHE A 32 -5.17 6.47 3.62
N VAL A 33 -5.64 6.60 2.36
CA VAL A 33 -5.16 5.75 1.26
C VAL A 33 -3.66 5.93 1.06
N ASN A 34 -3.16 7.17 1.02
CA ASN A 34 -1.73 7.43 0.87
C ASN A 34 -0.93 6.94 2.08
N GLN A 35 -1.47 7.06 3.29
CA GLN A 35 -0.81 6.60 4.51
C GLN A 35 -0.70 5.07 4.54
N ALA A 36 -1.80 4.36 4.29
CA ALA A 36 -1.82 2.91 4.24
C ALA A 36 -0.88 2.36 3.15
N LEU A 37 -0.80 3.02 1.98
CA LEU A 37 0.14 2.63 0.93
C LEU A 37 1.60 2.82 1.36
N ARG A 38 1.93 3.89 2.10
CA ARG A 38 3.29 4.11 2.61
C ARG A 38 3.68 3.05 3.63
N GLU A 39 2.82 2.83 4.61
CA GLU A 39 3.03 1.80 5.66
C GLU A 39 3.19 0.41 5.02
N TYR A 40 2.34 0.08 4.05
CA TYR A 40 2.45 -1.18 3.31
C TYR A 40 3.78 -1.32 2.55
N PHE A 41 4.28 -0.25 1.92
CA PHE A 41 5.57 -0.30 1.23
C PHE A 41 6.75 -0.39 2.20
N GLU A 42 6.69 0.33 3.33
CA GLU A 42 7.71 0.24 4.39
C GLU A 42 7.78 -1.18 4.96
N GLU A 43 6.64 -1.82 5.23
CA GLU A 43 6.60 -3.21 5.71
C GLU A 43 7.19 -4.20 4.71
N ILE A 44 6.94 -4.02 3.41
CA ILE A 44 7.54 -4.86 2.36
C ILE A 44 9.06 -4.67 2.33
N GLU A 45 9.54 -3.44 2.40
CA GLU A 45 10.98 -3.13 2.39
C GLU A 45 11.68 -3.75 3.61
N ASP A 46 11.08 -3.63 4.79
CA ASP A 46 11.60 -4.25 6.02
C ASP A 46 11.65 -5.77 5.92
N TYR A 47 10.62 -6.40 5.35
CA TYR A 47 10.57 -7.84 5.13
C TYR A 47 11.66 -8.30 4.15
N ASP A 48 11.81 -7.60 3.02
CA ASP A 48 12.84 -7.90 2.02
C ASP A 48 14.25 -7.75 2.61
N LEU A 49 14.48 -6.71 3.39
CA LEU A 49 15.75 -6.47 4.09
C LEU A 49 16.04 -7.58 5.12
N ALA A 50 15.03 -8.06 5.85
CA ALA A 50 15.18 -9.17 6.79
C ALA A 50 15.53 -10.48 6.08
N LEU A 51 14.92 -10.75 4.92
CA LEU A 51 15.24 -11.93 4.10
C LEU A 51 16.66 -11.87 3.53
N GLU A 52 17.08 -10.72 3.02
CA GLU A 52 18.43 -10.50 2.51
C GLU A 52 19.47 -10.75 3.62
N ARG A 53 19.24 -10.20 4.82
CA ARG A 53 20.09 -10.43 6.01
C ARG A 53 20.18 -11.90 6.43
N ARG A 54 19.12 -12.70 6.19
CA ARG A 54 19.09 -14.13 6.49
C ARG A 54 19.84 -14.99 5.45
N GLY A 55 20.42 -14.38 4.42
CA GLY A 55 21.08 -15.09 3.32
C GLY A 55 20.10 -15.74 2.33
N GLY A 56 18.82 -15.38 2.40
CA GLY A 56 17.81 -15.80 1.43
C GLY A 56 17.85 -14.91 0.19
N LYS A 57 17.76 -15.51 -1.01
CA LYS A 57 17.45 -14.76 -2.23
C LYS A 57 15.96 -14.39 -2.19
N SER A 58 15.63 -13.20 -1.71
CA SER A 58 14.29 -12.65 -1.93
C SER A 58 14.20 -12.18 -3.38
N THR A 59 13.17 -12.63 -4.10
CA THR A 59 12.70 -11.91 -5.27
C THR A 59 11.69 -10.90 -4.74
N PRO A 60 12.01 -9.58 -4.75
CA PRO A 60 11.07 -8.54 -4.32
C PRO A 60 9.71 -8.78 -4.97
N ILE A 61 8.59 -8.56 -4.27
CA ILE A 61 7.24 -8.68 -4.86
C ILE A 61 7.13 -7.83 -6.13
N ILE A 62 7.82 -6.68 -6.16
CA ILE A 62 7.94 -5.79 -7.34
C ILE A 62 8.62 -6.49 -8.53
N LYS A 63 9.59 -7.39 -8.28
CA LYS A 63 10.20 -8.24 -9.31
C LYS A 63 9.33 -9.45 -9.65
N ALA A 64 8.68 -10.07 -8.66
CA ALA A 64 7.81 -11.22 -8.87
C ALA A 64 6.60 -10.87 -9.75
N GLY A 65 5.96 -9.71 -9.55
CA GLY A 65 4.88 -9.24 -10.44
C GLY A 65 5.35 -9.00 -11.87
N LYS A 66 6.60 -8.52 -12.05
CA LYS A 66 7.21 -8.29 -13.36
C LYS A 66 7.64 -9.59 -14.06
N GLU A 67 8.06 -10.60 -13.31
CA GLU A 67 8.41 -11.94 -13.82
C GLU A 67 7.18 -12.81 -14.09
N LEU A 68 6.06 -12.58 -13.39
CA LEU A 68 4.82 -13.36 -13.52
C LEU A 68 3.79 -12.73 -14.48
N SER A 69 4.06 -11.56 -15.05
CA SER A 69 3.15 -10.87 -16.00
C SER A 69 1.71 -10.71 -15.49
N LEU A 70 1.57 -10.27 -14.24
CA LEU A 70 0.31 -9.73 -13.68
C LEU A 70 0.25 -8.22 -13.87
#